data_AF-A0A497GXU4-F1
#
_entry.id   AF-A0A497GXU4-F1
#
_cell.length_a   1.000
_cell.length_b   1.000
_cell.length_c   1.000
_cell.angle_alpha   90.00
_cell.angle_beta   90.00
_cell.angle_gamma   90.00
#
_symmetry.space_group_name_H-M   'P 1'
#
loop_
_entity.id
_entity.type
_entity.pdbx_description
1 polymer ?
#
loop_
_entity_poly.entity_id
_entity_poly.type
_entity_poly.pdbx_seq_one_letter_code
_entity_poly.pdbx_strand_id
1 'polypeptide(L)' 'MEAMRPFRAGLEIHQQLDTGKLFCRCPSGLREEVLGRFERRLRISAGELGEIDEAARLEALKGRTYVYEIT' A
#
# COMPACT_ATOMS: atom_id res chain seq x y z
N MET A 1 32.46 33.53 3.32
CA MET A 1 32.08 32.73 4.50
C MET A 1 30.96 31.80 4.11
N GLU A 2 31.29 30.55 3.81
CA GLU A 2 30.30 29.53 3.45
C GLU A 2 29.82 28.87 4.75
N ALA A 3 28.52 28.92 5.02
CA ALA A 3 27.93 28.37 6.24
C ALA A 3 27.88 26.84 6.14
N MET A 4 28.55 26.14 7.08
CA MET A 4 28.46 24.69 7.23
C MET A 4 26.99 24.29 7.47
N ARG A 5 26.42 23.47 6.58
CA ARG A 5 25.06 22.93 6.77
C ARG A 5 25.12 21.78 7.79
N PRO A 6 24.21 21.72 8.77
CA PRO A 6 24.15 20.61 9.72
C PRO A 6 23.72 19.31 9.02
N PHE A 7 24.30 18.19 9.46
CA PHE A 7 23.92 16.84 9.03
C PHE A 7 22.46 16.55 9.38
N ARG A 8 21.71 15.97 8.43
CA ARG A 8 20.32 15.54 8.62
C ARG A 8 20.16 14.12 8.09
N ALA A 9 19.57 13.24 8.90
CA ALA A 9 19.20 11.89 8.51
C ALA A 9 17.84 11.53 9.12
N GLY A 10 17.11 10.65 8.44
CA GLY A 10 15.86 10.06 8.92
C GLY A 10 15.97 8.53 8.94
N LEU A 11 15.31 7.90 9.91
CA LEU A 11 15.22 6.45 10.04
C LEU A 11 13.74 6.04 10.04
N GLU A 12 13.40 5.03 9.26
CA GLU A 12 12.06 4.45 9.21
C GLU A 12 12.17 2.94 9.42
N ILE A 13 11.39 2.40 10.36
CA ILE A 13 11.44 0.99 10.77
C ILE A 13 10.03 0.41 10.67
N HIS A 14 9.87 -0.67 9.91
CA HIS A 14 8.63 -1.44 9.84
C HIS A 14 8.89 -2.83 10.46
N GLN A 15 8.07 -3.23 11.44
CA GLN A 15 8.16 -4.51 12.12
C GLN A 15 6.77 -5.17 12.14
N GLN A 16 6.70 -6.42 11.69
CA GLN A 16 5.48 -7.21 11.82
C GLN A 16 5.33 -7.71 13.26
N LEU A 17 4.11 -7.66 13.80
CA LEU A 17 3.77 -8.20 15.12
C LEU A 17 3.46 -9.71 15.01
N ASP A 18 3.88 -10.47 16.01
CA ASP A 18 3.53 -11.89 16.15
C ASP A 18 2.14 -12.05 16.78
N THR A 19 1.12 -11.56 16.06
CA THR A 19 -0.30 -11.59 16.44
C THR A 19 -1.15 -12.05 15.26
N GLY A 20 -2.48 -12.05 15.38
CA GLY A 20 -3.37 -12.12 14.22
C GLY A 20 -3.31 -10.87 13.33
N LYS A 21 -4.08 -10.85 12.23
CA LYS A 21 -4.24 -9.65 11.39
C LYS A 21 -4.85 -8.50 12.20
N LEU A 22 -4.49 -7.26 11.88
CA LEU A 22 -4.86 -6.09 12.68
C LEU A 22 -6.38 -5.82 12.72
N PHE A 23 -7.09 -6.07 11.61
CA PHE A 23 -8.51 -5.72 11.44
C PHE A 23 -9.45 -6.91 11.26
N CYS A 24 -8.98 -8.14 11.52
CA CYS A 24 -9.81 -9.33 11.53
C CYS A 24 -9.21 -10.43 12.40
N ARG A 25 -9.99 -11.47 12.73
CA ARG A 25 -9.53 -12.59 13.58
C ARG A 25 -8.67 -13.63 12.84
N CYS A 26 -8.27 -13.36 11.60
CA CYS A 26 -7.49 -14.29 10.81
C CYS A 26 -6.05 -14.40 11.36
N PRO A 27 -5.41 -15.58 11.24
CA PRO A 27 -3.98 -15.72 11.51
C PRO A 27 -3.17 -14.85 10.53
N SER A 28 -1.99 -14.39 10.97
CA SER A 28 -1.05 -13.59 10.18
C SER A 28 -0.04 -14.42 9.39
N GLY A 29 0.05 -15.73 9.67
CA GLY A 29 0.91 -16.65 8.95
C GLY A 29 0.54 -16.73 7.47
N LEU A 30 1.57 -16.79 6.62
CA LEU A 30 1.41 -16.96 5.18
C LEU A 30 0.93 -18.39 4.87
N ARG A 31 0.16 -18.53 3.80
CA ARG A 31 -0.40 -19.78 3.31
C ARG A 31 -0.27 -19.83 1.79
N GLU A 32 0.08 -21.00 1.28
CA GLU A 32 0.22 -21.26 -0.16
C GLU A 32 -1.04 -21.88 -0.78
N GLU A 33 -1.97 -22.39 0.04
CA GLU A 33 -3.23 -22.96 -0.45
C GLU A 33 -4.16 -21.86 -0.94
N VAL A 34 -4.52 -21.90 -2.23
CA VAL A 34 -5.44 -20.95 -2.86
C VAL A 34 -6.85 -21.53 -2.89
N LEU A 35 -7.74 -20.96 -2.10
CA LEU A 35 -9.16 -21.33 -1.99
C LEU A 35 -10.02 -20.71 -3.11
N GLY A 36 -9.53 -19.64 -3.73
CA GLY A 36 -10.23 -18.96 -4.82
C GLY A 36 -9.50 -17.72 -5.31
N ARG A 37 -9.95 -17.17 -6.44
CA ARG A 37 -9.41 -15.95 -7.05
C ARG A 37 -10.52 -14.99 -7.43
N PHE A 38 -10.27 -13.70 -7.28
CA PHE A 38 -11.18 -12.67 -7.78
C PHE A 38 -10.41 -11.45 -8.30
N GLU A 39 -11.03 -10.72 -9.22
CA GLU A 39 -10.42 -9.56 -9.87
C GLU A 39 -10.99 -8.25 -9.34
N ARG A 40 -10.14 -7.23 -9.23
CA ARG A 40 -10.56 -5.84 -8.96
C ARG A 40 -9.74 -4.85 -9.78
N ARG A 41 -10.37 -3.72 -10.08
CA ARG A 41 -9.70 -2.55 -10.64
C ARG A 41 -9.80 -1.41 -9.63
N LEU A 42 -8.66 -0.83 -9.29
CA LEU A 42 -8.63 0.36 -8.44
C LEU A 42 -9.14 1.57 -9.24
N ARG A 43 -9.92 2.42 -8.58
CA ARG A 43 -10.44 3.67 -9.14
C ARG A 43 -9.85 4.82 -8.35
N ILE A 44 -9.50 5.89 -9.05
CA ILE A 44 -9.05 7.13 -8.42
C ILE A 44 -10.23 7.74 -7.68
N SER A 45 -9.97 8.26 -6.49
CA SER A 45 -10.88 9.15 -5.77
C SER A 45 -10.29 10.55 -5.76
N ALA A 46 -11.17 11.55 -5.91
CA ALA A 46 -10.78 12.93 -5.73
C ALA A 46 -10.75 13.27 -4.23
N GLY A 47 -9.83 14.16 -3.84
CA GLY A 47 -9.79 14.75 -2.52
C GLY A 47 -10.98 15.69 -2.28
N GLU A 48 -11.04 16.29 -1.09
CA GLU A 48 -12.17 17.14 -0.68
C GLU A 48 -12.44 18.30 -1.65
N LEU A 49 -11.39 18.88 -2.25
CA LEU A 49 -11.47 19.97 -3.22
C LEU A 49 -11.66 19.50 -4.67
N GLY A 50 -11.87 18.20 -4.89
CA GLY A 50 -11.98 17.62 -6.23
C GLY A 50 -10.64 17.35 -6.91
N GLU A 51 -9.51 17.61 -6.24
CA GLU A 51 -8.18 17.38 -6.77
C GLU A 51 -7.81 15.90 -6.77
N ILE A 52 -7.04 15.47 -7.77
CA ILE A 52 -6.57 14.09 -7.91
C ILE A 52 -5.06 14.07 -7.68
N ASP A 53 -4.60 13.13 -6.86
CA ASP A 53 -3.18 12.86 -6.69
C ASP A 53 -2.55 12.41 -8.01
N GLU A 54 -1.42 13.01 -8.37
CA GLU A 54 -0.74 12.76 -9.66
C GLU A 54 -0.21 11.33 -9.77
N ALA A 55 0.28 10.74 -8.68
CA ALA A 55 0.75 9.36 -8.70
C ALA A 55 -0.43 8.40 -8.89
N ALA A 56 -1.55 8.62 -8.20
CA ALA A 56 -2.78 7.86 -8.41
C ALA A 56 -3.31 7.99 -9.85
N ARG A 57 -3.22 9.18 -10.45
CA ARG A 57 -3.55 9.43 -11.86
C ARG A 57 -2.73 8.55 -12.79
N LEU A 58 -1.41 8.58 -12.63
CA LEU A 58 -0.48 7.80 -13.45
C LEU A 58 -0.69 6.29 -13.30
N GLU A 59 -0.93 5.79 -12.08
CA GLU A 59 -1.22 4.37 -11.88
C GLU A 59 -2.53 3.94 -12.55
N ALA A 60 -3.59 4.76 -12.50
CA ALA A 60 -4.85 4.40 -13.13
C ALA A 60 -4.77 4.39 -14.66
N LEU A 61 -3.95 5.25 -15.26
CA LEU A 61 -3.70 5.27 -16.71
C LEU A 61 -3.08 3.96 -17.21
N LYS A 62 -2.34 3.23 -16.37
CA LYS A 62 -1.83 1.90 -16.72
C LYS A 62 -2.94 0.85 -16.89
N GLY A 63 -4.16 1.14 -16.45
CA GLY A 63 -5.33 0.30 -16.69
C GLY A 63 -5.25 -1.10 -16.07
N ARG A 64 -4.47 -1.27 -15.00
CA ARG A 64 -4.20 -2.58 -14.40
C ARG A 64 -5.45 -3.18 -13.74
N THR A 65 -5.60 -4.49 -13.93
CA THR A 65 -6.52 -5.35 -13.17
C THR A 65 -5.70 -6.16 -12.19
N TYR A 66 -6.12 -6.18 -10.93
CA TYR A 66 -5.45 -6.91 -9.85
C TYR A 66 -6.22 -8.20 -9.57
N VAL A 67 -5.51 -9.33 -9.61
CA VAL A 67 -6.03 -10.64 -9.23
C VAL A 67 -5.64 -10.89 -7.77
N TYR A 68 -6.61 -11.14 -6.91
CA TYR A 68 -6.41 -11.46 -5.51
C TYR A 68 -6.66 -12.95 -5.28
N GLU A 69 -5.78 -13.59 -4.52
CA GLU A 69 -5.93 -14.97 -4.07
C GLU A 69 -6.49 -14.99 -2.65
N ILE A 70 -7.47 -15.86 -2.42
CA ILE A 70 -8.03 -16.13 -1.10
C ILE A 70 -7.26 -17.33 -0.54
N THR A 71 -6.65 -17.18 0.63
CA THR A 71 -5.82 -18.18 1.33
C THR A 71 -6.25 -18.37 2.79
#